data_AF-A0A6P3Y348-F1
#
_entry.id   AF-A0A6P3Y348-F1
#
_cell.length_a   1.000
_cell.length_b   1.000
_cell.length_c   1.000
_cell.angle_alpha   90.00
_cell.angle_beta   90.00
_cell.angle_gamma   90.00
#
_symmetry.space_group_name_H-M   'P 1'
#
loop_
_entity.id
_entity.type
_entity.pdbx_description
1 polymer ?
#
loop_
_entity_poly.entity_id
_entity_poly.type
_entity_poly.pdbx_seq_one_letter_code
_entity_poly.pdbx_strand_id
1 'polypeptide(L)'
;MQPAVLFLVSSIYLLSVASENIVLIITDDQDLTLDGMTPMTQTQNLIGQHGATFTNCFVASPICCPNRASILTGRYQHNHLTVNNTIAGGCSSAEWQQSQEPATFAALLRKVAGYKTFYAGKYLNEYGNGKVGGAAHVPVGWDWWAGLLGNSKYYDYSLSINGTERTYGNGTSDYFTDVISNLALDFINAHTGDQVPFLMVLAPPAPHAPFTPADRYNNKYNSTKAKRTPNFNIPVHQDKHWLVRHGPAPLPESVLSKLDEIYRRRWETLLAVDELVKTVYTSLKKRNLLHETYFVYTSDNGYHIGQFSMPMDKRQPYETDIRVPLLISGPGIVPATISAPVSSVDIFATLLDIAGVEYPSDGITLFKKHDNLPEDRTLLIEYRGERSKQRPSSGCPSDNDLNVTLCMKDMMCKCQDAANNTFSCIRRISPDFNNIFCVFEDNQKKISISVEIYRGLRSERRRISIDKYRVHHEKGAETQISPAIGENDGVSGGQLHSRGISEGKN
;
A
#
# COMPACT_ATOMS: atom_id res chain seq x y z
N MET A 1 -60.98 -45.38 0.60
CA MET A 1 -60.28 -44.12 0.27
C MET A 1 -59.19 -43.91 1.30
N GLN A 2 -57.94 -44.24 0.98
CA GLN A 2 -56.75 -43.86 1.77
C GLN A 2 -56.08 -42.68 1.06
N PRO A 3 -55.65 -41.62 1.76
CA PRO A 3 -54.93 -40.54 1.12
C PRO A 3 -53.46 -40.96 0.97
N ALA A 4 -52.96 -40.93 -0.26
CA ALA A 4 -51.54 -41.07 -0.54
C ALA A 4 -50.83 -39.76 -0.16
N VAL A 5 -49.91 -39.84 0.80
CA VAL A 5 -49.00 -38.75 1.14
C VAL A 5 -47.85 -38.78 0.15
N LEU A 6 -47.84 -37.79 -0.76
CA LEU A 6 -46.77 -37.59 -1.72
C LEU A 6 -45.61 -36.86 -1.03
N PHE A 7 -44.53 -37.57 -0.70
CA PHE A 7 -43.29 -36.95 -0.25
C PHE A 7 -42.58 -36.32 -1.46
N LEU A 8 -42.67 -34.99 -1.57
CA LEU A 8 -41.79 -34.20 -2.44
C LEU A 8 -40.39 -34.21 -1.82
N VAL A 9 -39.53 -35.11 -2.32
CA VAL A 9 -38.09 -35.04 -2.06
C VAL A 9 -37.56 -33.87 -2.90
N SER A 10 -37.49 -32.70 -2.29
CA SER A 10 -36.72 -31.57 -2.82
C SER A 10 -35.24 -31.98 -2.78
N SER A 11 -34.71 -32.49 -3.90
CA SER A 11 -33.28 -32.59 -4.12
C SER A 11 -32.70 -31.18 -4.15
N ILE A 12 -32.28 -30.70 -2.98
CA ILE A 12 -31.41 -29.54 -2.86
C ILE A 12 -30.09 -29.99 -3.48
N TYR A 13 -29.89 -29.70 -4.77
CA TYR A 13 -28.55 -29.60 -5.31
C TYR A 13 -27.90 -28.43 -4.58
N LEU A 14 -27.22 -28.72 -3.47
CA LEU A 14 -26.13 -27.88 -3.00
C LEU A 14 -25.14 -27.86 -4.17
N LEU A 15 -25.25 -26.85 -5.02
CA LEU A 15 -24.12 -26.38 -5.79
C LEU A 15 -23.07 -26.07 -4.73
N SER A 16 -22.16 -27.02 -4.50
CA SER A 16 -20.88 -26.75 -3.89
C SER A 16 -20.27 -25.66 -4.76
N VAL A 17 -20.41 -24.41 -4.31
CA VAL A 17 -19.52 -23.37 -4.77
C VAL A 17 -18.19 -23.85 -4.21
N ALA A 18 -17.41 -24.52 -5.06
CA ALA A 18 -16.08 -25.00 -4.67
C ALA A 18 -15.36 -23.78 -4.11
N SER A 19 -15.09 -23.78 -2.81
CA SER A 19 -14.47 -22.63 -2.18
C SER A 19 -13.03 -22.58 -2.65
N GLU A 20 -12.62 -21.43 -3.18
CA GLU A 20 -11.35 -21.32 -3.89
C GLU A 20 -10.21 -20.98 -2.94
N ASN A 21 -9.02 -21.51 -3.23
CA ASN A 21 -7.81 -21.22 -2.49
C ASN A 21 -7.32 -19.80 -2.79
N ILE A 22 -6.63 -19.20 -1.83
CA ILE A 22 -6.10 -17.84 -1.95
C ILE A 22 -4.63 -17.84 -1.54
N VAL A 23 -3.77 -17.34 -2.43
CA VAL A 23 -2.37 -17.02 -2.15
C VAL A 23 -2.18 -15.51 -2.27
N LEU A 24 -1.95 -14.84 -1.15
CA LEU A 24 -1.61 -13.41 -1.11
C LEU A 24 -0.11 -13.24 -0.84
N ILE A 25 0.56 -12.45 -1.66
CA ILE A 25 1.98 -12.14 -1.54
C ILE A 25 2.14 -10.63 -1.38
N ILE A 26 2.74 -10.20 -0.27
CA ILE A 26 2.91 -8.78 0.09
C ILE A 26 4.40 -8.48 0.28
N THR A 27 5.01 -7.83 -0.70
CA THR A 27 6.38 -7.29 -0.56
C THR A 27 6.41 -6.05 0.33
N ASP A 28 7.60 -5.63 0.73
CA ASP A 28 7.83 -4.53 1.67
C ASP A 28 8.67 -3.42 1.02
N ASP A 29 8.11 -2.23 0.84
CA ASP A 29 8.70 -1.09 0.12
C ASP A 29 8.88 -1.31 -1.40
N GLN A 30 8.07 -2.10 -2.10
CA GLN A 30 8.20 -2.27 -3.55
C GLN A 30 7.38 -1.22 -4.32
N ASP A 31 8.10 -0.33 -5.01
CA ASP A 31 7.51 0.68 -5.86
C ASP A 31 7.14 0.14 -7.25
N LEU A 32 6.17 0.78 -7.91
CA LEU A 32 5.91 0.59 -9.33
C LEU A 32 6.67 1.60 -10.21
N THR A 33 6.87 2.83 -9.70
CA THR A 33 7.32 3.99 -10.48
C THR A 33 8.80 3.95 -10.86
N LEU A 34 9.64 3.34 -10.02
CA LEU A 34 11.09 3.19 -10.18
C LEU A 34 11.46 1.77 -10.61
N ASP A 35 10.57 1.12 -11.38
CA ASP A 35 10.81 -0.15 -12.06
C ASP A 35 11.01 -1.34 -11.09
N GLY A 36 10.38 -1.31 -9.91
CA GLY A 36 10.42 -2.41 -8.93
C GLY A 36 9.86 -3.75 -9.43
N MET A 37 9.14 -3.78 -10.56
CA MET A 37 8.68 -5.02 -11.20
C MET A 37 9.68 -5.59 -12.22
N THR A 38 10.70 -4.85 -12.64
CA THR A 38 11.72 -5.35 -13.60
C THR A 38 12.41 -6.65 -13.16
N PRO A 39 12.85 -6.84 -11.90
CA PRO A 39 13.43 -8.11 -11.47
C PRO A 39 12.39 -9.24 -11.31
N MET A 40 11.09 -8.92 -11.31
CA MET A 40 9.99 -9.85 -11.02
C MET A 40 9.49 -10.57 -12.27
N THR A 41 10.39 -11.22 -13.01
CA THR A 41 10.07 -11.82 -14.32
C THR A 41 9.11 -13.01 -14.22
N GLN A 42 9.30 -13.90 -13.25
CA GLN A 42 8.43 -15.05 -13.04
C GLN A 42 7.06 -14.60 -12.56
N THR A 43 7.00 -13.63 -11.67
CA THR A 43 5.75 -13.07 -11.14
C THR A 43 4.91 -12.43 -12.24
N GLN A 44 5.54 -11.62 -13.10
CA GLN A 44 4.86 -11.05 -14.27
C GLN A 44 4.37 -12.12 -15.24
N ASN A 45 5.16 -13.16 -15.50
CA ASN A 45 4.76 -14.23 -16.43
C ASN A 45 3.68 -15.15 -15.86
N LEU A 46 3.79 -15.54 -14.59
CA LEU A 46 2.92 -16.55 -13.96
C LEU A 46 1.61 -15.96 -13.47
N ILE A 47 1.61 -14.72 -12.99
CA ILE A 47 0.42 -14.03 -12.47
C ILE A 47 -0.04 -12.98 -13.48
N GLY A 48 0.84 -12.06 -13.86
CA GLY A 48 0.47 -10.91 -14.70
C GLY A 48 -0.04 -11.26 -16.10
N GLN A 49 0.70 -12.08 -16.86
CA GLN A 49 0.32 -12.47 -18.24
C GLN A 49 -0.87 -13.43 -18.31
N HIS A 50 -1.18 -14.11 -17.21
CA HIS A 50 -2.30 -15.04 -17.09
C HIS A 50 -3.49 -14.45 -16.31
N GLY A 51 -3.45 -13.17 -15.95
CA GLY A 51 -4.46 -12.52 -15.13
C GLY A 51 -4.56 -11.01 -15.34
N ALA A 52 -5.11 -10.33 -14.36
CA ALA A 52 -5.27 -8.88 -14.35
C ALA A 52 -4.04 -8.17 -13.76
N THR A 53 -3.45 -7.27 -14.52
CA THR A 53 -2.39 -6.35 -14.08
C THR A 53 -3.00 -4.97 -13.85
N PHE A 54 -3.00 -4.49 -12.61
CA PHE A 54 -3.51 -3.17 -12.26
C PHE A 54 -2.39 -2.14 -12.35
N THR A 55 -2.60 -1.12 -13.19
CA THR A 55 -1.61 -0.06 -13.37
C THR A 55 -1.75 1.03 -12.31
N ASN A 56 -2.91 1.17 -11.66
CA ASN A 56 -3.25 2.27 -10.77
C ASN A 56 -3.68 1.78 -9.38
N CYS A 57 -2.81 1.03 -8.69
CA CYS A 57 -3.00 0.63 -7.30
C CYS A 57 -2.28 1.59 -6.34
N PHE A 58 -3.04 2.15 -5.38
CA PHE A 58 -2.55 3.13 -4.41
C PHE A 58 -2.70 2.64 -2.98
N VAL A 59 -1.69 2.90 -2.15
CA VAL A 59 -1.78 2.65 -0.71
C VAL A 59 -2.72 3.62 -0.01
N ALA A 60 -3.37 3.15 1.05
CA ALA A 60 -4.10 4.00 1.99
C ALA A 60 -3.15 4.83 2.87
N SER A 61 -1.92 4.37 3.08
CA SER A 61 -0.88 5.11 3.80
C SER A 61 0.52 4.77 3.26
N PRO A 62 1.43 5.73 3.02
CA PRO A 62 2.78 5.48 2.51
C PRO A 62 3.75 5.02 3.60
N ILE A 63 3.33 4.12 4.48
CA ILE A 63 4.16 3.53 5.53
C ILE A 63 3.66 2.13 5.96
N CYS A 64 4.61 1.24 6.28
CA CYS A 64 4.41 -0.21 6.41
C CYS A 64 3.21 -0.59 7.29
N CYS A 65 3.26 -0.32 8.60
CA CYS A 65 2.27 -0.88 9.53
C CYS A 65 0.86 -0.31 9.33
N PRO A 66 0.66 1.01 9.18
CA PRO A 66 -0.64 1.56 8.80
C PRO A 66 -1.24 0.95 7.54
N ASN A 67 -0.49 0.81 6.45
CA ASN A 67 -1.08 0.26 5.22
C ASN A 67 -1.29 -1.26 5.28
N ARG A 68 -0.42 -2.01 5.97
CA ARG A 68 -0.66 -3.43 6.25
C ARG A 68 -1.92 -3.61 7.10
N ALA A 69 -2.16 -2.73 8.06
CA ALA A 69 -3.41 -2.69 8.81
C ALA A 69 -4.62 -2.43 7.88
N SER A 70 -4.50 -1.51 6.92
CA SER A 70 -5.54 -1.27 5.91
C SER A 70 -5.80 -2.49 5.00
N ILE A 71 -4.76 -3.21 4.56
CA ILE A 71 -4.89 -4.45 3.79
C ILE A 71 -5.58 -5.54 4.62
N LEU A 72 -5.20 -5.67 5.90
CA LEU A 72 -5.74 -6.70 6.80
C LEU A 72 -7.21 -6.48 7.14
N THR A 73 -7.67 -5.23 7.24
CA THR A 73 -9.00 -4.86 7.76
C THR A 73 -9.95 -4.27 6.73
N GLY A 74 -9.45 -3.86 5.56
CA GLY A 74 -10.25 -3.14 4.55
C GLY A 74 -10.64 -1.72 4.97
N ARG A 75 -9.96 -1.15 5.97
CA ARG A 75 -10.29 0.14 6.57
C ARG A 75 -9.16 1.15 6.37
N TYR A 76 -9.52 2.43 6.30
CA TYR A 76 -8.54 3.53 6.28
C TYR A 76 -7.92 3.79 7.67
N GLN A 77 -6.83 4.56 7.70
CA GLN A 77 -6.02 4.82 8.89
C GLN A 77 -6.84 5.38 10.05
N HIS A 78 -7.73 6.33 9.78
CA HIS A 78 -8.61 6.92 10.80
C HIS A 78 -9.63 5.94 11.40
N ASN A 79 -9.86 4.80 10.74
CA ASN A 79 -10.82 3.79 11.16
C ASN A 79 -10.18 2.67 12.00
N HIS A 80 -9.00 2.17 11.60
CA HIS A 80 -8.28 1.13 12.36
C HIS A 80 -7.30 1.70 13.39
N LEU A 81 -7.04 3.02 13.38
CA LEU A 81 -6.24 3.76 14.38
C LEU A 81 -4.75 3.38 14.47
N THR A 82 -4.23 2.65 13.47
CA THR A 82 -2.79 2.35 13.35
C THR A 82 -2.15 3.47 12.53
N VAL A 83 -1.48 4.41 13.20
CA VAL A 83 -1.04 5.67 12.58
C VAL A 83 0.46 5.75 12.27
N ASN A 84 1.29 4.90 12.87
CA ASN A 84 2.72 4.77 12.55
C ASN A 84 3.23 3.37 12.89
N ASN A 85 4.53 3.13 12.78
CA ASN A 85 5.15 1.82 12.99
C ASN A 85 5.44 1.47 14.46
N THR A 86 4.98 2.26 15.42
CA THR A 86 5.24 2.03 16.85
C THR A 86 4.01 1.48 17.57
N ILE A 87 4.22 0.76 18.67
CA ILE A 87 3.15 0.30 19.58
C ILE A 87 2.23 1.45 20.00
N ALA A 88 2.80 2.61 20.35
CA ALA A 88 2.03 3.79 20.77
C ALA A 88 1.21 4.41 19.63
N GLY A 89 1.58 4.13 18.38
CA GLY A 89 0.79 4.50 17.20
C GLY A 89 -0.15 3.40 16.74
N GLY A 90 -0.47 2.42 17.58
CA GLY A 90 -1.43 1.35 17.28
C GLY A 90 -0.82 0.10 16.65
N CYS A 91 0.45 0.13 16.23
CA CYS A 91 1.06 -0.98 15.51
C CYS A 91 1.36 -2.19 16.42
N SER A 92 0.76 -3.35 16.14
CA SER A 92 0.80 -4.55 16.99
C SER A 92 0.40 -4.30 18.45
N SER A 93 -0.28 -3.18 18.72
CA SER A 93 -0.68 -2.76 20.07
C SER A 93 -1.68 -3.72 20.72
N ALA A 94 -1.86 -3.64 22.03
CA ALA A 94 -2.89 -4.43 22.71
C ALA A 94 -4.30 -4.08 22.17
N GLU A 95 -4.53 -2.80 21.85
CA GLU A 95 -5.77 -2.34 21.23
C GLU A 95 -5.97 -2.93 19.84
N TRP A 96 -4.91 -3.03 19.02
CA TRP A 96 -4.95 -3.73 17.73
C TRP A 96 -5.32 -5.20 17.90
N GLN A 97 -4.65 -5.89 18.82
CA GLN A 97 -4.89 -7.32 19.10
C GLN A 97 -6.34 -7.57 19.53
N GLN A 98 -6.88 -6.72 20.38
CA GLN A 98 -8.23 -6.87 20.90
C GLN A 98 -9.31 -6.49 19.88
N SER A 99 -9.11 -5.40 19.12
CA SER A 99 -10.19 -4.78 18.33
C SER A 99 -10.09 -5.02 16.82
N GLN A 100 -8.88 -5.10 16.26
CA GLN A 100 -8.69 -5.20 14.81
C GLN A 100 -8.39 -6.62 14.35
N GLU A 101 -7.57 -7.40 15.08
CA GLU A 101 -7.24 -8.78 14.69
C GLU A 101 -8.49 -9.67 14.43
N PRO A 102 -9.53 -9.65 15.28
CA PRO A 102 -10.75 -10.45 15.05
C PRO A 102 -11.56 -10.04 13.80
N ALA A 103 -11.29 -8.85 13.25
CA ALA A 103 -11.94 -8.30 12.07
C ALA A 103 -11.04 -8.35 10.82
N THR A 104 -9.89 -9.02 10.88
CA THR A 104 -9.02 -9.18 9.70
C THR A 104 -9.57 -10.20 8.72
N PHE A 105 -9.18 -10.11 7.44
CA PHE A 105 -9.63 -11.07 6.41
C PHE A 105 -9.35 -12.52 6.83
N ALA A 106 -8.22 -12.80 7.48
CA ALA A 106 -7.87 -14.15 7.91
C ALA A 106 -8.81 -14.67 9.02
N ALA A 107 -9.06 -13.84 10.03
CA ALA A 107 -10.01 -14.16 11.10
C ALA A 107 -11.42 -14.39 10.55
N LEU A 108 -11.86 -13.57 9.59
CA LEU A 108 -13.16 -13.69 8.95
C LEU A 108 -13.27 -14.94 8.06
N LEU A 109 -12.31 -15.17 7.15
CA LEU A 109 -12.30 -16.35 6.27
C LEU A 109 -12.29 -17.64 7.07
N ARG A 110 -11.47 -17.71 8.12
CA ARG A 110 -11.40 -18.88 9.00
C ARG A 110 -12.72 -19.09 9.75
N LYS A 111 -13.27 -18.04 10.36
CA LYS A 111 -14.45 -18.13 11.22
C LYS A 111 -15.74 -18.37 10.42
N VAL A 112 -15.90 -17.73 9.27
CA VAL A 112 -17.15 -17.70 8.50
C VAL A 112 -17.14 -18.74 7.38
N ALA A 113 -16.04 -18.85 6.63
CA ALA A 113 -15.94 -19.72 5.47
C ALA A 113 -15.11 -21.00 5.73
N GLY A 114 -14.60 -21.19 6.94
CA GLY A 114 -13.90 -22.41 7.34
C GLY A 114 -12.54 -22.62 6.66
N TYR A 115 -11.89 -21.55 6.18
CA TYR A 115 -10.58 -21.63 5.54
C TYR A 115 -9.53 -22.19 6.50
N LYS A 116 -8.65 -23.05 5.98
CA LYS A 116 -7.35 -23.32 6.61
C LYS A 116 -6.42 -22.15 6.33
N THR A 117 -5.78 -21.62 7.37
CA THR A 117 -5.06 -20.35 7.26
C THR A 117 -3.57 -20.50 7.59
N PHE A 118 -2.73 -19.97 6.70
CA PHE A 118 -1.28 -20.00 6.79
C PHE A 118 -0.69 -18.60 6.62
N TYR A 119 0.23 -18.22 7.51
CA TYR A 119 1.01 -16.99 7.39
C TYR A 119 2.50 -17.28 7.53
N ALA A 120 3.32 -16.68 6.65
CA ALA A 120 4.77 -16.64 6.83
C ALA A 120 5.36 -15.32 6.34
N GLY A 121 6.05 -14.59 7.22
CA GLY A 121 6.71 -13.33 6.86
C GLY A 121 6.57 -12.22 7.89
N LYS A 122 6.78 -10.98 7.45
CA LYS A 122 6.51 -9.77 8.26
C LYS A 122 5.01 -9.57 8.42
N TYR A 123 4.52 -9.54 9.65
CA TYR A 123 3.12 -9.18 9.96
C TYR A 123 2.96 -7.66 10.01
N LEU A 124 2.93 -7.09 11.21
CA LEU A 124 3.02 -5.66 11.48
C LEU A 124 4.37 -5.36 12.12
N ASN A 125 4.80 -4.10 12.09
CA ASN A 125 5.95 -3.67 12.88
C ASN A 125 5.71 -3.94 14.37
N GLU A 126 6.78 -4.12 15.15
CA GLU A 126 6.71 -4.41 16.60
C GLU A 126 6.00 -5.72 16.98
N TYR A 127 5.59 -6.55 16.00
CA TYR A 127 5.09 -7.89 16.30
C TYR A 127 6.16 -8.68 17.06
N GLY A 128 5.73 -9.43 18.08
CA GLY A 128 6.63 -10.19 18.92
C GLY A 128 7.39 -9.37 19.97
N ASN A 129 7.09 -8.07 20.11
CA ASN A 129 7.61 -7.26 21.22
C ASN A 129 6.99 -7.72 22.55
N GLY A 130 7.83 -7.94 23.57
CA GLY A 130 7.40 -8.45 24.89
C GLY A 130 6.39 -7.56 25.63
N LYS A 131 6.26 -6.28 25.25
CA LYS A 131 5.23 -5.37 25.81
C LYS A 131 3.82 -5.67 25.32
N VAL A 132 3.69 -6.41 24.23
CA VAL A 132 2.41 -6.69 23.53
C VAL A 132 2.30 -8.18 23.22
N GLY A 133 2.63 -9.03 24.19
CA GLY A 133 2.44 -10.48 24.10
C GLY A 133 3.65 -11.29 23.63
N GLY A 134 4.68 -10.64 23.07
CA GLY A 134 5.91 -11.32 22.67
C GLY A 134 5.70 -12.36 21.56
N ALA A 135 6.66 -13.27 21.40
CA ALA A 135 6.56 -14.34 20.40
C ALA A 135 5.36 -15.28 20.61
N ALA A 136 4.83 -15.37 21.84
CA ALA A 136 3.74 -16.26 22.20
C ALA A 136 2.37 -15.80 21.69
N HIS A 137 2.21 -14.50 21.37
CA HIS A 137 0.98 -13.99 20.77
C HIS A 137 0.87 -14.43 19.32
N VAL A 138 -0.03 -15.35 19.02
CA VAL A 138 -0.41 -15.69 17.64
C VAL A 138 -1.66 -14.89 17.30
N PRO A 139 -1.64 -14.01 16.27
CA PRO A 139 -2.82 -13.24 15.89
C PRO A 139 -4.00 -14.14 15.58
N VAL A 140 -5.20 -13.74 15.99
CA VAL A 140 -6.38 -14.57 15.75
C VAL A 140 -6.63 -14.73 14.25
N GLY A 141 -7.08 -15.93 13.85
CA GLY A 141 -7.38 -16.22 12.44
C GLY A 141 -6.33 -17.02 11.69
N TRP A 142 -5.24 -17.45 12.34
CA TRP A 142 -4.19 -18.27 11.74
C TRP A 142 -4.09 -19.66 12.37
N ASP A 143 -4.21 -20.71 11.57
CA ASP A 143 -3.98 -22.11 12.00
C ASP A 143 -2.49 -22.47 11.96
N TRP A 144 -1.74 -21.84 11.06
CA TRP A 144 -0.30 -21.96 10.97
C TRP A 144 0.35 -20.58 10.84
N TRP A 145 1.28 -20.30 11.74
CA TRP A 145 1.87 -18.97 11.91
C TRP A 145 3.40 -19.02 11.96
N ALA A 146 4.03 -18.26 11.07
CA ALA A 146 5.46 -17.93 11.10
C ALA A 146 5.67 -16.41 10.96
N GLY A 147 5.43 -15.67 12.04
CA GLY A 147 5.57 -14.21 12.07
C GLY A 147 6.98 -13.73 12.42
N LEU A 148 7.56 -12.83 11.63
CA LEU A 148 8.84 -12.16 11.91
C LEU A 148 8.75 -11.30 13.17
N LEU A 149 9.61 -11.58 14.15
CA LEU A 149 9.76 -10.73 15.33
C LEU A 149 10.44 -9.41 14.95
N GLY A 150 9.79 -8.30 15.29
CA GLY A 150 10.31 -6.95 15.09
C GLY A 150 10.04 -6.40 13.70
N ASN A 151 11.11 -6.12 12.94
CA ASN A 151 11.04 -5.44 11.65
C ASN A 151 11.89 -6.16 10.59
N SER A 152 11.72 -5.76 9.33
CA SER A 152 12.28 -6.40 8.15
C SER A 152 13.78 -6.65 8.25
N LYS A 153 14.17 -7.91 8.06
CA LYS A 153 15.54 -8.42 8.06
C LYS A 153 15.64 -9.57 7.07
N TYR A 154 16.86 -9.89 6.64
CA TYR A 154 17.13 -10.99 5.70
C TYR A 154 17.87 -12.18 6.34
N TYR A 155 18.63 -11.91 7.41
CA TYR A 155 19.40 -12.85 8.22
C TYR A 155 19.36 -12.37 9.68
N ASP A 156 19.84 -13.21 10.62
CA ASP A 156 19.93 -12.90 12.05
C ASP A 156 18.61 -12.36 12.63
N TYR A 157 17.55 -13.16 12.41
CA TYR A 157 16.18 -12.87 12.79
C TYR A 157 15.57 -14.01 13.60
N SER A 158 14.47 -13.73 14.27
CA SER A 158 13.64 -14.73 14.94
C SER A 158 12.23 -14.75 14.33
N LEU A 159 11.64 -15.92 14.25
CA LEU A 159 10.22 -16.12 13.92
C LEU A 159 9.47 -16.65 15.13
N SER A 160 8.21 -16.24 15.29
CA SER A 160 7.25 -16.96 16.11
C SER A 160 6.64 -18.05 15.25
N ILE A 161 7.00 -19.30 15.52
CA ILE A 161 6.44 -20.50 14.90
C ILE A 161 5.35 -21.02 15.82
N ASN A 162 4.08 -20.73 15.49
CA ASN A 162 2.91 -21.07 16.31
C ASN A 162 3.07 -20.69 17.80
N GLY A 163 3.57 -19.48 18.07
CA GLY A 163 3.78 -18.99 19.43
C GLY A 163 5.13 -19.34 20.04
N THR A 164 5.96 -20.14 19.37
CA THR A 164 7.30 -20.51 19.84
C THR A 164 8.38 -19.75 19.07
N GLU A 165 9.24 -19.02 19.77
CA GLU A 165 10.35 -18.32 19.13
C GLU A 165 11.38 -19.31 18.56
N ARG A 166 11.79 -19.07 17.31
CA ARG A 166 12.90 -19.78 16.64
C ARG A 166 13.82 -18.78 15.97
N THR A 167 15.10 -18.85 16.28
CA THR A 167 16.15 -17.98 15.72
C THR A 167 16.79 -18.63 14.49
N TYR A 168 17.13 -17.78 13.53
CA TYR A 168 17.82 -18.11 12.28
C TYR A 168 19.05 -17.21 12.17
N GLY A 169 20.17 -17.79 11.73
CA GLY A 169 21.45 -17.08 11.65
C GLY A 169 21.66 -16.42 10.30
N ASN A 170 22.91 -16.49 9.83
CA ASN A 170 23.36 -15.90 8.57
C ASN A 170 23.85 -16.94 7.54
N GLY A 171 23.52 -18.22 7.75
CA GLY A 171 23.80 -19.26 6.76
C GLY A 171 22.96 -19.08 5.51
N THR A 172 23.42 -19.57 4.35
CA THR A 172 22.67 -19.44 3.09
C THR A 172 21.27 -20.07 3.16
N SER A 173 21.08 -21.13 3.94
CA SER A 173 19.77 -21.75 4.19
C SER A 173 18.83 -20.93 5.08
N ASP A 174 19.38 -19.93 5.78
CA ASP A 174 18.64 -19.10 6.73
C ASP A 174 18.14 -17.80 6.10
N TYR A 175 18.39 -17.57 4.79
CA TYR A 175 17.88 -16.39 4.10
C TYR A 175 16.35 -16.32 4.23
N PHE A 176 15.84 -15.21 4.75
CA PHE A 176 14.47 -15.16 5.25
C PHE A 176 13.42 -15.53 4.18
N THR A 177 13.55 -15.02 2.96
CA THR A 177 12.63 -15.35 1.87
C THR A 177 12.64 -16.84 1.51
N ASP A 178 13.79 -17.52 1.64
CA ASP A 178 13.92 -18.95 1.37
C ASP A 178 13.25 -19.78 2.47
N VAL A 179 13.40 -19.35 3.74
CA VAL A 179 12.70 -19.98 4.88
C VAL A 179 11.19 -19.85 4.72
N ILE A 180 10.67 -18.66 4.39
CA ILE A 180 9.24 -18.46 4.09
C ILE A 180 8.78 -19.40 2.96
N SER A 181 9.55 -19.49 1.88
CA SER A 181 9.23 -20.35 0.73
C SER A 181 9.17 -21.83 1.12
N ASN A 182 10.10 -22.31 1.94
CA ASN A 182 10.11 -23.70 2.39
C ASN A 182 8.92 -24.03 3.29
N LEU A 183 8.58 -23.15 4.23
CA LEU A 183 7.40 -23.31 5.08
C LEU A 183 6.09 -23.34 4.27
N ALA A 184 6.00 -22.52 3.23
CA ALA A 184 4.86 -22.53 2.31
C ALA A 184 4.76 -23.87 1.54
N LEU A 185 5.90 -24.42 1.10
CA LEU A 185 5.94 -25.74 0.46
C LEU A 185 5.49 -26.85 1.42
N ASP A 186 5.94 -26.82 2.67
CA ASP A 186 5.53 -27.80 3.69
C ASP A 186 4.02 -27.75 3.91
N PHE A 187 3.43 -26.55 4.00
CA PHE A 187 1.99 -26.38 4.09
C PHE A 187 1.24 -26.95 2.87
N ILE A 188 1.66 -26.61 1.66
CA ILE A 188 1.05 -27.14 0.42
C ILE A 188 1.18 -28.66 0.35
N ASN A 189 2.31 -29.21 0.79
CA ASN A 189 2.55 -30.64 0.76
C ASN A 189 1.70 -31.41 1.76
N ALA A 190 1.43 -30.82 2.92
CA ALA A 190 0.55 -31.34 3.97
C ALA A 190 -0.94 -31.17 3.65
N HIS A 191 -1.29 -30.33 2.68
CA HIS A 191 -2.67 -30.14 2.26
C HIS A 191 -3.16 -31.35 1.44
N THR A 192 -3.88 -32.26 2.11
CA THR A 192 -4.36 -33.53 1.55
C THR A 192 -5.79 -33.45 1.02
N GLY A 193 -6.05 -32.60 0.03
CA GLY A 193 -7.24 -32.65 -0.83
C GLY A 193 -8.60 -32.82 -0.14
N ASP A 194 -8.76 -32.35 1.10
CA ASP A 194 -9.95 -32.57 1.93
C ASP A 194 -11.09 -31.60 1.58
N GLN A 195 -11.04 -31.00 0.39
CA GLN A 195 -11.96 -29.99 -0.14
C GLN A 195 -12.11 -28.73 0.73
N VAL A 196 -11.28 -28.56 1.77
CA VAL A 196 -11.26 -27.35 2.59
C VAL A 196 -10.35 -26.33 1.91
N PRO A 197 -10.85 -25.13 1.56
CA PRO A 197 -10.03 -24.08 0.95
C PRO A 197 -8.94 -23.61 1.92
N PHE A 198 -7.84 -23.10 1.38
CA PHE A 198 -6.83 -22.43 2.19
C PHE A 198 -6.61 -20.97 1.81
N LEU A 199 -6.20 -20.20 2.81
CA LEU A 199 -5.62 -18.87 2.68
C LEU A 199 -4.15 -18.95 3.07
N MET A 200 -3.27 -18.60 2.16
CA MET A 200 -1.83 -18.49 2.37
C MET A 200 -1.40 -17.05 2.19
N VAL A 201 -0.77 -16.46 3.20
CA VAL A 201 -0.16 -15.12 3.11
C VAL A 201 1.34 -15.22 3.28
N LEU A 202 2.08 -14.75 2.26
CA LEU A 202 3.54 -14.71 2.23
C LEU A 202 3.99 -13.25 2.20
N ALA A 203 4.71 -12.83 3.24
CA ALA A 203 5.09 -11.43 3.42
C ALA A 203 6.62 -11.28 3.51
N PRO A 204 7.37 -11.46 2.42
CA PRO A 204 8.82 -11.32 2.43
C PRO A 204 9.24 -9.87 2.75
N PRO A 205 10.43 -9.67 3.34
CA PRO A 205 10.93 -8.35 3.76
C PRO A 205 11.43 -7.51 2.57
N ALA A 206 11.52 -8.08 1.37
CA ALA A 206 12.13 -7.42 0.23
C ALA A 206 11.13 -6.47 -0.45
N PRO A 207 11.59 -5.32 -1.00
CA PRO A 207 12.96 -4.79 -0.99
C PRO A 207 13.27 -3.79 0.14
N HIS A 208 12.76 -3.97 1.36
CA HIS A 208 13.04 -3.08 2.48
C HIS A 208 14.53 -3.09 2.88
N ALA A 209 15.00 -2.02 3.52
CA ALA A 209 16.33 -1.96 4.16
C ALA A 209 16.51 -3.14 5.14
N PRO A 210 17.71 -3.75 5.27
CA PRO A 210 19.04 -3.28 4.83
C PRO A 210 19.42 -3.60 3.37
N PHE A 211 18.47 -4.01 2.52
CA PHE A 211 18.71 -4.31 1.11
C PHE A 211 19.74 -5.43 0.87
N THR A 212 19.75 -6.45 1.74
CA THR A 212 20.70 -7.56 1.66
C THR A 212 20.14 -8.65 0.75
N PRO A 213 20.64 -8.82 -0.48
CA PRO A 213 20.16 -9.88 -1.37
C PRO A 213 20.60 -11.25 -0.87
N ALA A 214 19.91 -12.30 -1.31
CA ALA A 214 20.42 -13.66 -1.14
C ALA A 214 21.79 -13.79 -1.81
N ASP A 215 22.69 -14.59 -1.23
CA ASP A 215 24.08 -14.69 -1.70
C ASP A 215 24.19 -14.94 -3.21
N ARG A 216 23.31 -15.80 -3.75
CA ARG A 216 23.22 -16.17 -5.17
C ARG A 216 22.87 -15.02 -6.12
N TYR A 217 22.44 -13.88 -5.58
CA TYR A 217 22.02 -12.70 -6.34
C TYR A 217 22.88 -11.46 -6.12
N ASN A 218 23.92 -11.56 -5.30
CA ASN A 218 24.90 -10.50 -5.17
C ASN A 218 25.47 -10.09 -6.53
N ASN A 219 25.51 -8.78 -6.77
CA ASN A 219 26.10 -8.15 -7.95
C ASN A 219 25.40 -8.45 -9.28
N LYS A 220 24.22 -9.07 -9.29
CA LYS A 220 23.47 -9.35 -10.53
C LYS A 220 23.12 -8.09 -11.31
N TYR A 221 22.99 -6.95 -10.63
CA TYR A 221 22.66 -5.65 -11.24
C TYR A 221 23.77 -4.60 -11.03
N ASN A 222 25.05 -5.02 -10.97
CA ASN A 222 26.18 -4.13 -10.65
C ASN A 222 26.31 -2.87 -11.54
N SER A 223 25.89 -2.95 -12.80
CA SER A 223 25.95 -1.87 -13.79
C SER A 223 24.68 -1.01 -13.84
N THR A 224 23.63 -1.41 -13.11
CA THR A 224 22.34 -0.72 -13.09
C THR A 224 22.44 0.52 -12.20
N LYS A 225 21.89 1.64 -12.70
CA LYS A 225 21.77 2.90 -11.96
C LYS A 225 20.32 3.19 -11.65
N ALA A 226 20.06 3.96 -10.59
CA ALA A 226 18.71 4.33 -10.23
C ALA A 226 18.06 5.17 -11.33
N LYS A 227 16.80 4.88 -11.63
CA LYS A 227 16.02 5.59 -12.65
C LYS A 227 16.02 7.10 -12.39
N ARG A 228 16.62 7.87 -13.30
CA ARG A 228 16.69 9.33 -13.24
C ARG A 228 15.42 9.95 -13.84
N THR A 229 14.32 9.91 -13.09
CA THR A 229 13.04 10.52 -13.48
C THR A 229 13.16 12.05 -13.66
N PRO A 230 12.22 12.75 -14.33
CA PRO A 230 12.30 14.22 -14.51
C PRO A 230 12.35 15.02 -13.20
N ASN A 231 11.84 14.46 -12.10
CA ASN A 231 11.92 15.02 -10.76
C ASN A 231 13.10 14.47 -9.93
N PHE A 232 14.01 13.70 -10.52
CA PHE A 232 15.18 13.18 -9.82
C PHE A 232 16.19 14.29 -9.53
N ASN A 233 16.55 14.43 -8.26
CA ASN A 233 17.57 15.34 -7.74
C ASN A 233 17.45 16.81 -8.19
N ILE A 234 16.22 17.32 -8.33
CA ILE A 234 15.96 18.70 -8.70
C ILE A 234 15.75 19.58 -7.45
N PRO A 235 16.17 20.87 -7.49
CA PRO A 235 15.73 21.87 -6.52
C PRO A 235 14.21 21.97 -6.50
N VAL A 236 13.64 22.12 -5.31
CA VAL A 236 12.20 22.09 -5.11
C VAL A 236 11.68 23.50 -4.90
N HIS A 237 10.65 23.89 -5.66
CA HIS A 237 10.02 25.21 -5.58
C HIS A 237 9.10 25.34 -4.34
N GLN A 238 8.58 26.54 -4.09
CA GLN A 238 7.76 26.90 -2.92
C GLN A 238 6.38 26.21 -2.86
N ASP A 239 6.02 25.39 -3.84
CA ASP A 239 4.75 24.68 -3.99
C ASP A 239 4.75 23.27 -3.38
N LYS A 240 5.89 22.79 -2.87
CA LYS A 240 5.98 21.53 -2.12
C LYS A 240 6.10 21.77 -0.61
N HIS A 241 5.75 20.75 0.16
CA HIS A 241 5.91 20.73 1.61
C HIS A 241 7.36 21.06 2.03
N TRP A 242 7.53 21.71 3.18
CA TRP A 242 8.81 22.27 3.61
C TRP A 242 9.90 21.21 3.81
N LEU A 243 9.53 19.99 4.22
CA LEU A 243 10.47 18.91 4.46
C LEU A 243 11.19 18.52 3.15
N VAL A 244 10.42 18.38 2.08
CA VAL A 244 10.93 18.06 0.73
C VAL A 244 11.85 19.17 0.21
N ARG A 245 11.54 20.43 0.54
CA ARG A 245 12.34 21.61 0.19
C ARG A 245 13.63 21.74 1.02
N HIS A 246 13.74 21.05 2.15
CA HIS A 246 14.90 21.18 3.02
C HIS A 246 16.17 20.73 2.32
N GLY A 247 17.24 21.50 2.49
CA GLY A 247 18.51 21.25 1.82
C GLY A 247 19.25 20.02 2.36
N PRO A 248 20.25 19.52 1.63
CA PRO A 248 20.70 20.01 0.32
C PRO A 248 19.76 19.61 -0.84
N ALA A 249 19.63 20.50 -1.82
CA ALA A 249 18.94 20.27 -3.09
C ALA A 249 19.61 21.15 -4.18
N PRO A 250 20.34 20.57 -5.15
CA PRO A 250 20.52 19.15 -5.40
C PRO A 250 21.38 18.45 -4.33
N LEU A 251 21.21 17.13 -4.22
CA LEU A 251 22.09 16.21 -3.50
C LEU A 251 23.46 16.13 -4.21
N PRO A 252 24.56 15.99 -3.46
CA PRO A 252 25.90 15.85 -4.03
C PRO A 252 26.12 14.48 -4.67
N GLU A 253 27.09 14.38 -5.58
CA GLU A 253 27.42 13.16 -6.34
C GLU A 253 27.71 11.94 -5.47
N SER A 254 28.32 12.15 -4.29
CA SER A 254 28.58 11.08 -3.32
C SER A 254 27.30 10.38 -2.85
N VAL A 255 26.21 11.12 -2.68
CA VAL A 255 24.90 10.56 -2.35
C VAL A 255 24.33 9.84 -3.57
N LEU A 256 24.44 10.40 -4.77
CA LEU A 256 23.90 9.78 -6.00
C LEU A 256 24.51 8.39 -6.27
N SER A 257 25.81 8.22 -6.03
CA SER A 257 26.46 6.92 -6.12
C SER A 257 25.90 5.91 -5.11
N LYS A 258 25.55 6.37 -3.90
CA LYS A 258 24.91 5.53 -2.88
C LYS A 258 23.47 5.18 -3.25
N LEU A 259 22.74 6.11 -3.86
CA LEU A 259 21.38 5.87 -4.37
C LEU A 259 21.37 4.81 -5.48
N ASP A 260 22.36 4.82 -6.37
CA ASP A 260 22.55 3.77 -7.37
C ASP A 260 22.82 2.40 -6.74
N GLU A 261 23.52 2.37 -5.60
CA GLU A 261 23.73 1.15 -4.82
C GLU A 261 22.43 0.63 -4.20
N ILE A 262 21.68 1.49 -3.52
CA ILE A 262 20.41 1.11 -2.91
C ILE A 262 19.45 0.59 -3.97
N TYR A 263 19.37 1.25 -5.12
CA TYR A 263 18.51 0.83 -6.23
C TYR A 263 18.82 -0.59 -6.73
N ARG A 264 20.09 -0.89 -7.04
CA ARG A 264 20.47 -2.24 -7.50
C ARG A 264 20.29 -3.28 -6.40
N ARG A 265 20.63 -2.96 -5.15
CA ARG A 265 20.48 -3.87 -4.00
C ARG A 265 19.02 -4.24 -3.76
N ARG A 266 18.10 -3.28 -3.86
CA ARG A 266 16.66 -3.50 -3.81
C ARG A 266 16.21 -4.48 -4.90
N TRP A 267 16.65 -4.30 -6.15
CA TRP A 267 16.36 -5.25 -7.22
C TRP A 267 16.93 -6.65 -6.97
N GLU A 268 18.15 -6.75 -6.44
CA GLU A 268 18.78 -8.03 -6.13
C GLU A 268 18.00 -8.80 -5.04
N THR A 269 17.43 -8.10 -4.04
CA THR A 269 16.59 -8.75 -3.01
C THR A 269 15.28 -9.31 -3.57
N LEU A 270 14.69 -8.63 -4.56
CA LEU A 270 13.44 -9.03 -5.20
C LEU A 270 13.54 -10.34 -5.98
N LEU A 271 14.73 -10.72 -6.44
CA LEU A 271 14.93 -11.97 -7.18
C LEU A 271 14.59 -13.21 -6.34
N ALA A 272 14.85 -13.18 -5.03
CA ALA A 272 14.42 -14.26 -4.14
C ALA A 272 12.89 -14.30 -3.97
N VAL A 273 12.21 -13.15 -4.06
CA VAL A 273 10.73 -13.11 -4.06
C VAL A 273 10.19 -13.70 -5.35
N ASP A 274 10.81 -13.39 -6.50
CA ASP A 274 10.41 -13.94 -7.80
C ASP A 274 10.56 -15.48 -7.84
N GLU A 275 11.60 -16.02 -7.20
CA GLU A 275 11.75 -17.45 -6.98
C GLU A 275 10.70 -18.05 -6.05
N LEU A 276 10.36 -17.38 -4.95
CA LEU A 276 9.30 -17.81 -4.03
C LEU A 276 7.97 -17.91 -4.78
N VAL A 277 7.60 -16.90 -5.56
CA VAL A 277 6.38 -16.90 -6.39
C VAL A 277 6.37 -18.11 -7.33
N LYS A 278 7.47 -18.32 -8.08
CA LYS A 278 7.62 -19.46 -8.99
C LYS A 278 7.48 -20.80 -8.26
N THR A 279 8.07 -20.91 -7.07
CA THR A 279 8.12 -22.13 -6.27
C THR A 279 6.72 -22.52 -5.78
N VAL A 280 5.98 -21.57 -5.21
CA VAL A 280 4.59 -21.76 -4.75
C VAL A 280 3.68 -22.11 -5.92
N TYR A 281 3.72 -21.32 -7.01
CA TYR A 281 2.93 -21.56 -8.22
C TYR A 281 3.19 -22.95 -8.80
N THR A 282 4.46 -23.34 -8.92
CA THR A 282 4.85 -24.65 -9.47
C THR A 282 4.40 -25.79 -8.55
N SER A 283 4.46 -25.61 -7.23
CA SER A 283 4.00 -26.62 -6.27
C SER A 283 2.49 -26.85 -6.39
N LEU A 284 1.69 -25.78 -6.42
CA LEU A 284 0.25 -25.86 -6.60
C LEU A 284 -0.13 -26.48 -7.96
N LYS A 285 0.61 -26.14 -9.02
CA LYS A 285 0.44 -26.77 -10.34
C LYS A 285 0.69 -28.29 -10.29
N LYS A 286 1.78 -28.72 -9.65
CA LYS A 286 2.13 -30.15 -9.51
C LYS A 286 1.10 -30.92 -8.68
N ARG A 287 0.46 -30.26 -7.71
CA ARG A 287 -0.60 -30.81 -6.85
C ARG A 287 -1.98 -30.71 -7.49
N ASN A 288 -2.10 -30.19 -8.71
CA ASN A 288 -3.36 -29.93 -9.38
C ASN A 288 -4.31 -28.99 -8.61
N LEU A 289 -3.77 -28.08 -7.79
CA LEU A 289 -4.56 -27.09 -7.02
C LEU A 289 -4.63 -25.71 -7.72
N LEU A 290 -3.78 -25.50 -8.74
CA LEU A 290 -3.65 -24.19 -9.39
C LEU A 290 -4.97 -23.71 -10.04
N HIS A 291 -5.78 -24.63 -10.56
CA HIS A 291 -7.03 -24.33 -11.28
C HIS A 291 -8.18 -23.85 -10.37
N GLU A 292 -7.98 -23.89 -9.06
CA GLU A 292 -8.91 -23.45 -8.00
C GLU A 292 -8.22 -22.49 -7.02
N THR A 293 -7.12 -21.84 -7.46
CA THR A 293 -6.34 -20.93 -6.61
C THR A 293 -6.24 -19.53 -7.23
N TYR A 294 -6.67 -18.51 -6.47
CA TYR A 294 -6.33 -17.13 -6.75
C TYR A 294 -4.94 -16.79 -6.22
N PHE A 295 -4.16 -16.10 -7.04
CA PHE A 295 -2.94 -15.42 -6.65
C PHE A 295 -3.19 -13.91 -6.63
N VAL A 296 -2.82 -13.26 -5.54
CA VAL A 296 -2.81 -11.80 -5.39
C VAL A 296 -1.38 -11.40 -5.02
N TYR A 297 -0.75 -10.55 -5.83
CA TYR A 297 0.60 -10.03 -5.57
C TYR A 297 0.53 -8.50 -5.45
N THR A 298 1.05 -7.95 -4.35
CA THR A 298 1.08 -6.51 -4.09
C THR A 298 2.30 -6.10 -3.26
N SER A 299 2.44 -4.80 -3.00
CA SER A 299 3.31 -4.25 -1.96
C SER A 299 2.55 -3.52 -0.87
N ASP A 300 3.16 -3.38 0.32
CA ASP A 300 2.62 -2.56 1.40
C ASP A 300 2.80 -1.06 1.18
N ASN A 301 3.85 -0.62 0.49
CA ASN A 301 4.06 0.75 0.06
C ASN A 301 5.20 0.83 -0.97
N GLY A 302 5.29 1.96 -1.64
CA GLY A 302 6.39 2.26 -2.53
C GLY A 302 7.61 2.78 -1.79
N TYR A 303 8.52 3.38 -2.55
CA TYR A 303 9.79 3.91 -2.08
C TYR A 303 10.33 4.93 -3.07
N HIS A 304 10.87 6.06 -2.58
CA HIS A 304 11.60 7.01 -3.42
C HIS A 304 13.10 6.85 -3.27
N ILE A 305 13.83 7.19 -4.34
CA ILE A 305 15.29 7.23 -4.37
C ILE A 305 15.70 8.44 -5.22
N GLY A 306 15.97 9.56 -4.55
CA GLY A 306 16.47 10.80 -5.16
C GLY A 306 15.38 11.74 -5.72
N GLN A 307 14.11 11.34 -5.79
CA GLN A 307 13.04 12.23 -6.25
C GLN A 307 12.93 13.47 -5.36
N PHE A 308 12.84 14.65 -5.98
CA PHE A 308 12.83 15.96 -5.31
C PHE A 308 14.04 16.18 -4.38
N SER A 309 15.18 15.58 -4.71
CA SER A 309 16.38 15.56 -3.86
C SER A 309 16.12 14.97 -2.47
N MET A 310 15.07 14.15 -2.28
CA MET A 310 14.90 13.30 -1.11
C MET A 310 15.78 12.05 -1.32
N PRO A 311 16.77 11.78 -0.45
CA PRO A 311 17.70 10.67 -0.63
C PRO A 311 17.01 9.32 -0.82
N MET A 312 16.26 8.86 0.18
CA MET A 312 15.64 7.54 0.23
C MET A 312 14.69 7.44 1.40
N ASP A 313 13.43 7.04 1.18
CA ASP A 313 12.47 6.59 2.19
C ASP A 313 11.12 6.26 1.51
N LYS A 314 10.07 6.22 2.30
CA LYS A 314 8.66 6.40 1.95
C LYS A 314 8.10 7.63 2.69
N ARG A 315 6.80 7.69 2.98
CA ARG A 315 6.09 8.74 3.76
C ARG A 315 5.77 10.04 3.01
N GLN A 316 5.96 10.10 1.70
CA GLN A 316 5.59 11.25 0.89
C GLN A 316 4.33 10.94 0.06
N PRO A 317 3.51 11.92 -0.32
CA PRO A 317 2.30 11.70 -1.11
C PRO A 317 2.57 11.52 -2.62
N TYR A 318 3.81 11.26 -3.02
CA TYR A 318 4.20 11.18 -4.42
C TYR A 318 4.12 9.75 -4.96
N GLU A 319 3.90 9.60 -6.27
CA GLU A 319 3.69 8.31 -6.96
C GLU A 319 4.76 7.24 -6.65
N THR A 320 5.99 7.62 -6.30
CA THR A 320 7.03 6.68 -5.87
C THR A 320 6.68 5.93 -4.60
N ASP A 321 6.01 6.59 -3.66
CA ASP A 321 5.73 6.09 -2.31
C ASP A 321 4.33 5.49 -2.22
N ILE A 322 3.38 6.05 -2.99
CA ILE A 322 1.96 5.67 -2.88
C ILE A 322 1.51 4.64 -3.90
N ARG A 323 2.19 4.50 -5.06
CA ARG A 323 1.76 3.61 -6.14
C ARG A 323 2.56 2.33 -6.18
N VAL A 324 1.86 1.22 -6.02
CA VAL A 324 2.43 -0.12 -5.83
C VAL A 324 1.98 -1.07 -6.95
N PRO A 325 2.73 -2.15 -7.22
CA PRO A 325 2.25 -3.21 -8.11
C PRO A 325 1.00 -3.89 -7.53
N LEU A 326 0.08 -4.29 -8.40
CA LEU A 326 -0.99 -5.23 -8.06
C LEU A 326 -1.27 -6.14 -9.25
N LEU A 327 -1.09 -7.45 -9.04
CA LEU A 327 -1.38 -8.49 -10.02
C LEU A 327 -2.33 -9.50 -9.41
N ILE A 328 -3.33 -9.94 -10.18
CA ILE A 328 -4.28 -10.95 -9.73
C ILE A 328 -4.52 -11.97 -10.85
N SER A 329 -4.37 -13.25 -10.56
CA SER A 329 -4.73 -14.35 -11.47
C SER A 329 -5.50 -15.41 -10.71
N GLY A 330 -6.36 -16.16 -11.39
CA GLY A 330 -7.14 -17.22 -10.76
C GLY A 330 -8.35 -17.59 -11.61
N PRO A 331 -9.22 -18.46 -11.09
CA PRO A 331 -10.40 -18.90 -11.82
C PRO A 331 -11.30 -17.74 -12.23
N GLY A 332 -11.79 -17.79 -13.47
CA GLY A 332 -12.62 -16.72 -14.04
C GLY A 332 -11.89 -15.40 -14.36
N ILE A 333 -10.64 -15.21 -13.94
CA ILE A 333 -9.86 -14.01 -14.29
C ILE A 333 -9.18 -14.20 -15.64
N VAL A 334 -9.47 -13.30 -16.57
CA VAL A 334 -8.87 -13.26 -17.91
C VAL A 334 -7.68 -12.30 -17.96
N PRO A 335 -6.70 -12.54 -18.84
CA PRO A 335 -5.59 -11.61 -19.05
C PRO A 335 -6.06 -10.20 -19.40
N ALA A 336 -5.70 -9.21 -18.59
CA ALA A 336 -6.09 -7.82 -18.80
C ALA A 336 -5.10 -6.83 -18.16
N THR A 337 -4.98 -5.64 -18.74
CA THR A 337 -4.37 -4.49 -18.07
C THR A 337 -5.48 -3.55 -17.62
N ILE A 338 -5.61 -3.36 -16.31
CA ILE A 338 -6.68 -2.56 -15.70
C ILE A 338 -6.10 -1.21 -15.26
N SER A 339 -6.69 -0.13 -15.78
CA SER A 339 -6.33 1.26 -15.43
C SER A 339 -7.27 1.90 -14.42
N ALA A 340 -8.38 1.24 -14.07
CA ALA A 340 -9.28 1.71 -13.03
C ALA A 340 -8.51 1.95 -11.71
N PRO A 341 -8.82 3.01 -10.95
CA PRO A 341 -8.08 3.36 -9.75
C PRO A 341 -8.50 2.44 -8.60
N VAL A 342 -7.52 1.78 -7.99
CA VAL A 342 -7.75 0.86 -6.87
C VAL A 342 -6.88 1.23 -5.68
N SER A 343 -7.31 0.82 -4.48
CA SER A 343 -6.63 1.08 -3.23
C SER A 343 -6.30 -0.21 -2.50
N SER A 344 -5.28 -0.19 -1.64
CA SER A 344 -4.93 -1.32 -0.78
C SER A 344 -6.09 -1.83 0.09
N VAL A 345 -7.06 -0.97 0.46
CA VAL A 345 -8.28 -1.37 1.19
C VAL A 345 -9.21 -2.26 0.37
N ASP A 346 -9.13 -2.23 -0.96
CA ASP A 346 -9.94 -3.07 -1.86
C ASP A 346 -9.51 -4.54 -1.80
N ILE A 347 -8.26 -4.80 -1.41
CA ILE A 347 -7.73 -6.17 -1.30
C ILE A 347 -8.56 -6.96 -0.29
N PHE A 348 -8.85 -6.39 0.87
CA PHE A 348 -9.70 -7.02 1.89
C PHE A 348 -11.05 -7.44 1.32
N ALA A 349 -11.80 -6.50 0.71
CA ALA A 349 -13.11 -6.77 0.14
C ALA A 349 -13.03 -7.83 -0.97
N THR A 350 -11.98 -7.81 -1.78
CA THR A 350 -11.75 -8.81 -2.84
C THR A 350 -11.50 -10.20 -2.29
N LEU A 351 -10.72 -10.34 -1.20
CA LEU A 351 -10.47 -11.64 -0.58
C LEU A 351 -11.74 -12.23 0.05
N LEU A 352 -12.55 -11.38 0.67
CA LEU A 352 -13.84 -11.81 1.22
C LEU A 352 -14.81 -12.23 0.12
N ASP A 353 -14.88 -11.48 -0.98
CA ASP A 353 -15.72 -11.77 -2.14
C ASP A 353 -15.34 -13.10 -2.81
N ILE A 354 -14.05 -13.38 -2.97
CA ILE A 354 -13.55 -14.70 -3.44
C ILE A 354 -14.06 -15.84 -2.55
N ALA A 355 -14.09 -15.62 -1.23
CA ALA A 355 -14.56 -16.59 -0.25
C ALA A 355 -16.10 -16.60 -0.07
N GLY A 356 -16.85 -15.76 -0.78
CA GLY A 356 -18.30 -15.61 -0.61
C GLY A 356 -18.71 -15.06 0.77
N VAL A 357 -17.84 -14.28 1.42
CA VAL A 357 -18.07 -13.67 2.73
C VAL A 357 -18.48 -12.21 2.56
N GLU A 358 -19.63 -11.83 3.11
CA GLU A 358 -20.05 -10.42 3.19
C GLU A 358 -19.60 -9.80 4.53
N TYR A 359 -18.89 -8.68 4.47
CA TYR A 359 -18.48 -7.91 5.63
C TYR A 359 -18.29 -6.43 5.26
N PRO A 360 -18.57 -5.46 6.18
CA PRO A 360 -18.34 -4.05 5.92
C PRO A 360 -16.87 -3.74 5.61
N SER A 361 -16.64 -2.94 4.56
CA SER A 361 -15.30 -2.52 4.11
C SER A 361 -15.36 -1.09 3.58
N ASP A 362 -14.29 -0.32 3.77
CA ASP A 362 -14.14 1.00 3.13
C ASP A 362 -13.75 0.83 1.64
N GLY A 363 -13.14 -0.31 1.29
CA GLY A 363 -12.81 -0.70 -0.09
C GLY A 363 -13.93 -1.44 -0.82
N ILE A 364 -13.78 -1.60 -2.13
CA ILE A 364 -14.67 -2.37 -3.01
C ILE A 364 -14.00 -3.66 -3.47
N THR A 365 -14.77 -4.69 -3.86
CA THR A 365 -14.19 -5.86 -4.54
C THR A 365 -13.69 -5.48 -5.93
N LEU A 366 -12.57 -6.09 -6.34
CA LEU A 366 -11.93 -5.84 -7.63
C LEU A 366 -12.53 -6.65 -8.79
N PHE A 367 -13.36 -7.66 -8.50
CA PHE A 367 -13.98 -8.51 -9.52
C PHE A 367 -15.41 -8.89 -9.14
N LYS A 368 -16.37 -7.99 -9.37
CA LYS A 368 -17.76 -8.45 -9.40
C LYS A 368 -18.03 -9.20 -10.69
N LYS A 369 -18.70 -10.35 -10.60
CA LYS A 369 -19.23 -11.09 -11.77
C LYS A 369 -20.11 -10.26 -12.72
N HIS A 370 -20.55 -9.06 -12.31
CA HIS A 370 -21.54 -8.25 -13.04
C HIS A 370 -21.25 -6.73 -13.14
N ASP A 371 -20.25 -6.18 -12.43
CA ASP A 371 -19.98 -4.73 -12.43
C ASP A 371 -18.55 -4.43 -12.87
N ASN A 372 -18.39 -3.48 -13.79
CA ASN A 372 -17.08 -2.93 -14.14
C ASN A 372 -16.55 -2.05 -13.00
N LEU A 373 -15.24 -2.05 -12.80
CA LEU A 373 -14.60 -1.13 -11.85
C LEU A 373 -14.83 0.33 -12.28
N PRO A 374 -15.03 1.26 -11.32
CA PRO A 374 -15.22 2.67 -11.65
C PRO A 374 -13.96 3.24 -12.30
N GLU A 375 -14.09 3.74 -13.52
CA GLU A 375 -12.97 4.38 -14.23
C GLU A 375 -12.63 5.75 -13.65
N ASP A 376 -13.61 6.46 -13.05
CA ASP A 376 -13.41 7.67 -12.26
C ASP A 376 -13.61 7.35 -10.78
N ARG A 377 -12.50 7.32 -10.04
CA ARG A 377 -12.53 7.09 -8.60
C ARG A 377 -11.59 8.02 -7.87
N THR A 378 -12.06 8.41 -6.70
CA THR A 378 -11.33 9.22 -5.73
C THR A 378 -10.91 8.34 -4.56
N LEU A 379 -9.62 8.31 -4.27
CA LEU A 379 -8.99 7.49 -3.23
C LEU A 379 -8.44 8.39 -2.13
N LEU A 380 -8.56 7.96 -0.87
CA LEU A 380 -7.97 8.63 0.28
C LEU A 380 -6.58 8.04 0.57
N ILE A 381 -5.62 8.92 0.87
CA ILE A 381 -4.29 8.56 1.35
C ILE A 381 -4.02 9.38 2.61
N GLU A 382 -3.66 8.73 3.70
CA GLU A 382 -3.40 9.36 4.99
C GLU A 382 -1.98 9.06 5.45
N TYR A 383 -1.36 10.01 6.13
CA TYR A 383 -0.08 9.80 6.78
C TYR A 383 0.04 10.66 8.02
N ARG A 384 0.63 10.10 9.08
CA ARG A 384 0.94 10.82 10.31
C ARG A 384 2.45 10.85 10.54
N GLY A 385 3.01 12.05 10.43
CA GLY A 385 4.42 12.32 10.59
C GLY A 385 4.95 11.98 11.98
N GLU A 386 6.18 11.47 12.02
CA GLU A 386 6.83 10.99 13.22
C GLU A 386 7.84 12.01 13.76
N ARG A 387 8.13 11.90 15.06
CA ARG A 387 9.08 12.75 15.77
C ARG A 387 10.04 11.93 16.59
N SER A 388 11.25 12.44 16.78
CA SER A 388 12.25 11.77 17.59
C SER A 388 11.84 11.80 19.07
N LYS A 389 11.75 10.63 19.71
CA LYS A 389 11.39 10.52 21.15
C LYS A 389 12.50 11.02 22.08
N GLN A 390 13.74 10.92 21.61
CA GLN A 390 14.95 11.33 22.29
C GLN A 390 15.85 12.05 21.29
N ARG A 391 16.81 12.82 21.80
CA ARG A 391 17.81 13.49 20.97
C ARG A 391 18.55 12.45 20.11
N PRO A 392 18.45 12.50 18.78
CA PRO A 392 19.18 11.57 17.93
C PRO A 392 20.68 11.74 18.09
N SER A 393 21.43 10.66 17.87
CA SER A 393 22.89 10.65 17.83
C SER A 393 23.41 10.51 16.39
N SER A 394 22.67 11.06 15.42
CA SER A 394 23.00 10.89 13.99
C SER A 394 24.26 11.68 13.58
N GLY A 395 24.66 12.67 14.40
CA GLY A 395 25.75 13.58 14.09
C GLY A 395 25.34 14.70 13.15
N CYS A 396 24.03 14.93 13.00
CA CYS A 396 23.47 15.95 12.13
C CYS A 396 23.15 17.24 12.89
N PRO A 397 23.21 18.41 12.22
CA PRO A 397 22.81 19.67 12.85
C PRO A 397 21.37 19.66 13.40
N SER A 398 20.50 18.85 12.79
CA SER A 398 19.11 18.65 13.19
C SER A 398 18.91 17.79 14.44
N ASP A 399 19.97 17.21 15.04
CA ASP A 399 19.84 16.37 16.24
C ASP A 399 19.20 17.11 17.43
N ASN A 400 19.19 18.45 17.44
CA ASN A 400 18.52 19.24 18.47
C ASN A 400 17.03 19.49 18.22
N ASP A 401 16.53 19.22 17.01
CA ASP A 401 15.12 19.38 16.66
C ASP A 401 14.41 18.02 16.71
N LEU A 402 13.66 17.80 17.78
CA LEU A 402 12.91 16.55 17.95
C LEU A 402 11.76 16.42 16.95
N ASN A 403 11.34 17.49 16.28
CA ASN A 403 10.24 17.42 15.31
C ASN A 403 10.64 16.78 13.99
N VAL A 404 11.93 16.59 13.72
CA VAL A 404 12.41 15.85 12.56
C VAL A 404 12.96 14.49 12.97
N THR A 405 12.92 13.55 12.03
CA THR A 405 13.47 12.21 12.25
C THR A 405 14.06 11.64 10.95
N LEU A 406 14.77 10.52 11.10
CA LEU A 406 15.46 9.83 9.99
C LEU A 406 16.43 10.76 9.23
N CYS A 407 17.11 11.65 9.96
CA CYS A 407 18.19 12.47 9.44
C CYS A 407 19.48 11.64 9.48
N MET A 408 20.05 11.32 8.31
CA MET A 408 21.24 10.47 8.23
C MET A 408 22.43 11.25 7.67
N LYS A 409 23.58 11.14 8.34
CA LYS A 409 24.80 11.91 7.98
C LYS A 409 25.34 11.55 6.60
N ASP A 410 25.30 10.27 6.24
CA ASP A 410 25.67 9.76 4.92
C ASP A 410 24.69 10.21 3.82
N MET A 411 23.48 10.62 4.20
CA MET A 411 22.47 11.26 3.34
C MET A 411 22.41 12.79 3.53
N MET A 412 23.55 13.39 3.88
CA MET A 412 23.74 14.84 4.04
C MET A 412 22.80 15.48 5.06
N CYS A 413 22.42 14.72 6.09
CA CYS A 413 21.52 15.16 7.15
C CYS A 413 20.15 15.62 6.67
N LYS A 414 19.75 15.22 5.45
CA LYS A 414 18.40 15.46 4.97
C LYS A 414 17.46 14.50 5.68
N CYS A 415 16.61 15.05 6.54
CA CYS A 415 15.61 14.28 7.28
C CYS A 415 14.52 13.76 6.34
N GLN A 416 14.07 12.52 6.56
CA GLN A 416 13.06 11.89 5.72
C GLN A 416 11.63 12.04 6.26
N ASP A 417 11.50 12.46 7.52
CA ASP A 417 10.19 12.66 8.14
C ASP A 417 10.20 13.74 9.22
N ALA A 418 9.01 14.22 9.58
CA ALA A 418 8.80 15.21 10.61
C ALA A 418 7.38 15.13 11.22
N ALA A 419 7.18 15.63 12.43
CA ALA A 419 5.88 15.63 13.12
C ALA A 419 4.76 16.27 12.29
N ASN A 420 5.08 17.31 11.53
CA ASN A 420 4.15 18.04 10.66
C ASN A 420 4.24 17.61 9.18
N ASN A 421 4.91 16.50 8.87
CA ASN A 421 4.68 15.72 7.66
C ASN A 421 3.42 14.84 7.88
N THR A 422 2.35 15.44 8.38
CA THR A 422 1.07 14.78 8.62
C THR A 422 0.10 15.31 7.58
N PHE A 423 -0.53 14.42 6.80
CA PHE A 423 -1.39 14.84 5.71
C PHE A 423 -2.54 13.87 5.43
N SER A 424 -3.58 14.43 4.81
CA SER A 424 -4.63 13.69 4.12
C SER A 424 -4.66 14.15 2.68
N CYS A 425 -4.61 13.19 1.76
CA CYS A 425 -4.65 13.44 0.33
C CYS A 425 -5.83 12.74 -0.33
N ILE A 426 -6.40 13.42 -1.32
CA ILE A 426 -7.40 12.92 -2.22
C ILE A 426 -6.73 12.67 -3.58
N ARG A 427 -6.63 11.41 -3.99
CA ARG A 427 -6.07 10.98 -5.27
C ARG A 427 -7.21 10.64 -6.22
N ARG A 428 -7.40 11.44 -7.27
CA ARG A 428 -8.42 11.19 -8.30
C ARG A 428 -7.78 10.77 -9.61
N ILE A 429 -8.23 9.64 -10.13
CA ILE A 429 -7.88 9.16 -11.47
C ILE A 429 -9.18 8.88 -12.23
N SER A 430 -9.20 9.34 -13.47
CA SER A 430 -10.25 9.16 -14.47
C SER A 430 -9.62 9.29 -15.86
N PRO A 431 -10.37 9.02 -16.95
CA PRO A 431 -9.86 9.26 -18.31
C PRO A 431 -9.36 10.70 -18.55
N ASP A 432 -9.97 11.70 -17.91
CA ASP A 432 -9.66 13.13 -18.11
C ASP A 432 -8.76 13.75 -17.04
N PHE A 433 -8.70 13.12 -15.86
CA PHE A 433 -8.04 13.67 -14.68
C PHE A 433 -7.10 12.66 -14.06
N ASN A 434 -5.90 13.12 -13.76
CA ASN A 434 -4.92 12.41 -12.99
C ASN A 434 -4.34 13.44 -12.02
N ASN A 435 -4.92 13.58 -10.83
CA ASN A 435 -4.55 14.61 -9.87
C ASN A 435 -4.46 14.05 -8.44
N ILE A 436 -3.68 14.75 -7.60
CA ILE A 436 -3.68 14.55 -6.15
C ILE A 436 -3.84 15.91 -5.48
N PHE A 437 -4.60 15.96 -4.40
CA PHE A 437 -4.75 17.15 -3.55
C PHE A 437 -4.45 16.76 -2.11
N CYS A 438 -3.55 17.48 -1.44
CA CYS A 438 -3.14 17.16 -0.08
C CYS A 438 -3.35 18.35 0.86
N VAL A 439 -3.83 18.07 2.06
CA VAL A 439 -3.84 19.01 3.19
C VAL A 439 -2.82 18.52 4.19
N PHE A 440 -1.85 19.36 4.51
CA PHE A 440 -0.84 19.09 5.54
C PHE A 440 -1.23 19.78 6.85
N GLU A 441 -1.12 19.06 7.97
CA GLU A 441 -1.25 19.59 9.32
C GLU A 441 0.04 20.32 9.72
N ASP A 442 0.30 21.46 9.10
CA ASP A 442 1.42 22.32 9.46
C ASP A 442 0.96 23.75 9.81
N ASN A 443 1.80 24.44 10.59
CA ASN A 443 1.60 25.83 10.95
C ASN A 443 2.20 26.81 9.92
N GLN A 444 2.70 26.30 8.79
CA GLN A 444 3.37 27.10 7.77
C GLN A 444 2.38 27.77 6.81
N LYS A 445 1.14 28.10 7.23
CA LYS A 445 0.17 28.94 6.49
C LYS A 445 0.00 28.61 4.99
N LYS A 446 0.35 27.40 4.53
CA LYS A 446 0.37 27.03 3.12
C LYS A 446 -0.24 25.65 2.95
N ILE A 447 -1.46 25.61 2.42
CA ILE A 447 -2.00 24.41 1.78
C ILE A 447 -1.05 24.10 0.61
N SER A 448 -0.30 23.00 0.70
CA SER A 448 0.58 22.57 -0.39
C SER A 448 -0.25 21.81 -1.43
N ILE A 449 -0.68 22.52 -2.46
CA ILE A 449 -1.43 21.94 -3.58
C ILE A 449 -0.42 21.38 -4.59
N SER A 450 -0.26 20.06 -4.67
CA SER A 450 0.49 19.40 -5.74
C SER A 450 -0.45 18.84 -6.80
N VAL A 451 -0.95 19.68 -7.72
CA VAL A 451 -1.67 19.16 -8.91
C VAL A 451 -0.64 18.68 -9.94
N GLU A 452 -0.38 17.38 -10.00
CA GLU A 452 0.38 16.78 -11.11
C GLU A 452 -0.56 16.34 -12.22
N ILE A 453 -0.91 17.25 -13.13
CA ILE A 453 -1.76 16.93 -14.29
C ILE A 453 -0.92 16.17 -15.35
N TYR A 454 -1.09 14.86 -15.44
CA TYR A 454 -0.59 14.08 -16.56
C TYR A 454 -1.65 14.05 -17.67
N ARG A 455 -1.65 15.06 -18.57
CA ARG A 455 -2.49 15.02 -19.78
C ARG A 455 -1.77 14.32 -20.92
N GLY A 456 -2.39 13.29 -21.47
CA GLY A 456 -2.02 12.74 -22.77
C GLY A 456 -1.99 13.84 -23.84
N LEU A 457 -0.87 13.90 -24.56
CA LEU A 457 -0.64 14.57 -25.84
C LEU A 457 -0.80 16.10 -26.00
N ARG A 458 -0.95 16.90 -24.94
CA ARG A 458 -0.64 18.36 -24.98
C ARG A 458 -0.30 18.90 -23.59
N SER A 459 0.97 19.23 -23.37
CA SER A 459 1.44 19.80 -22.11
C SER A 459 1.06 21.30 -22.02
N GLU A 460 -0.09 21.61 -21.44
CA GLU A 460 -0.32 22.93 -20.86
C GLU A 460 -0.30 22.81 -19.33
N ARG A 461 0.76 23.30 -18.69
CA ARG A 461 0.74 23.54 -17.24
C ARG A 461 -0.19 24.71 -16.97
N ARG A 462 -1.39 24.47 -16.46
CA ARG A 462 -2.20 25.54 -15.85
C ARG A 462 -1.95 25.62 -14.36
N ARG A 463 -1.38 26.74 -13.94
CA ARG A 463 -1.14 27.13 -12.56
C ARG A 463 -2.43 27.73 -12.01
N ILE A 464 -3.11 27.05 -11.09
CA ILE A 464 -4.14 27.70 -10.27
C ILE A 464 -3.44 28.07 -8.96
N SER A 465 -3.03 29.34 -8.85
CA SER A 465 -2.65 29.92 -7.57
C SER A 465 -3.94 30.31 -6.86
N ILE A 466 -4.32 29.54 -5.85
CA ILE A 466 -5.37 29.97 -4.93
C ILE A 466 -4.69 30.83 -3.87
N ASP A 467 -4.44 32.10 -4.20
CA ASP A 467 -4.03 33.07 -3.21
C ASP A 467 -5.24 33.47 -2.36
N LYS A 468 -5.13 33.21 -1.05
CA LYS A 468 -5.99 33.64 0.06
C LYS A 468 -7.40 33.02 0.12
N TYR A 469 -7.50 31.87 0.77
CA TYR A 469 -8.62 31.65 1.68
C TYR A 469 -8.16 31.91 3.11
N ARG A 470 -8.68 33.01 3.69
CA ARG A 470 -8.53 33.33 5.11
C ARG A 470 -9.69 32.61 5.79
N VAL A 471 -9.41 31.53 6.53
CA VAL A 471 -10.40 30.98 7.46
C VAL A 471 -10.56 32.02 8.57
N HIS A 472 -11.63 32.82 8.49
CA HIS A 472 -12.03 33.67 9.58
C HIS A 472 -12.61 32.77 10.68
N HIS A 473 -11.88 32.62 11.79
CA HIS A 473 -12.48 32.16 13.03
C HIS A 473 -13.34 33.32 13.56
N GLU A 474 -14.63 33.33 13.22
CA GLU A 474 -15.60 34.10 13.99
C GLU A 474 -16.09 33.24 15.14
N LYS A 475 -15.79 33.71 16.36
CA LYS A 475 -16.40 33.19 17.58
C LYS A 475 -17.86 33.61 17.57
N GLY A 476 -18.74 32.62 17.41
CA GLY A 476 -20.14 32.68 17.84
C GLY A 476 -21.04 33.64 17.09
N ALA A 477 -21.71 33.13 16.06
CA ALA A 477 -23.12 33.39 15.76
C ALA A 477 -23.52 32.47 14.60
N GLU A 478 -24.69 31.83 14.70
CA GLU A 478 -25.34 31.16 13.57
C GLU A 478 -25.57 32.17 12.46
N THR A 479 -25.21 31.87 11.21
CA THR A 479 -25.88 32.52 10.07
C THR A 479 -25.86 31.69 8.80
N GLN A 480 -27.04 31.66 8.19
CA GLN A 480 -27.39 31.05 6.91
C GLN A 480 -26.53 31.57 5.75
N ILE A 481 -26.27 30.69 4.78
CA ILE A 481 -25.56 31.00 3.54
C ILE A 481 -26.57 31.43 2.49
N SER A 482 -26.36 32.60 1.88
CA SER A 482 -26.97 32.99 0.60
C SER A 482 -25.91 33.64 -0.29
N PRO A 483 -25.90 33.39 -1.62
CA PRO A 483 -24.82 33.82 -2.49
C PRO A 483 -24.99 35.28 -2.94
N ALA A 484 -23.95 36.09 -2.74
CA ALA A 484 -23.84 37.41 -3.35
C ALA A 484 -23.05 37.32 -4.65
N ILE A 485 -23.71 37.64 -5.76
CA ILE A 485 -23.10 37.88 -7.07
C ILE A 485 -22.59 39.33 -7.07
N GLY A 486 -21.30 39.52 -7.33
CA GLY A 486 -20.68 40.84 -7.47
C GLY A 486 -20.30 41.11 -8.92
N GLU A 487 -20.97 42.09 -9.52
CA GLU A 487 -20.71 42.67 -10.84
C GLU A 487 -19.33 43.37 -10.89
N ASN A 488 -18.63 43.22 -12.01
CA ASN A 488 -17.47 44.03 -12.36
C ASN A 488 -17.88 44.98 -13.48
N ASP A 489 -17.99 46.27 -13.16
CA ASP A 489 -18.04 47.36 -14.12
C ASP A 489 -16.62 47.77 -14.56
N GLY A 490 -16.46 48.03 -15.86
CA GLY A 490 -15.28 48.72 -16.38
C GLY A 490 -14.98 48.52 -17.86
N VAL A 491 -15.90 48.84 -18.79
CA VAL A 491 -15.52 49.15 -20.18
C VAL A 491 -16.20 50.44 -20.64
N SER A 492 -15.37 51.32 -21.18
CA SER A 492 -15.65 52.65 -21.71
C SER A 492 -16.51 52.70 -22.98
N GLY A 493 -17.48 53.62 -22.99
CA GLY A 493 -17.77 54.54 -24.10
C GLY A 493 -18.33 54.00 -25.42
N GLY A 494 -19.64 54.17 -25.63
CA GLY A 494 -20.29 54.07 -26.96
C GLY A 494 -21.77 54.43 -26.92
N GLN A 495 -22.19 55.37 -27.78
CA GLN A 495 -23.47 56.10 -27.80
C GLN A 495 -24.77 55.28 -27.94
N LEU A 496 -25.80 55.73 -27.20
CA LEU A 496 -27.21 55.95 -27.56
C LEU A 496 -27.82 55.22 -28.79
N HIS A 497 -28.82 54.36 -28.54
CA HIS A 497 -30.18 54.57 -29.05
C HIS A 497 -31.24 53.66 -28.38
N SER A 498 -32.40 54.24 -28.14
CA SER A 498 -33.62 53.72 -27.52
C SER A 498 -34.49 52.86 -28.47
N ARG A 499 -35.17 51.86 -27.90
CA ARG A 499 -36.42 51.14 -28.28
C ARG A 499 -36.31 49.72 -27.67
N GLY A 500 -37.19 49.14 -26.86
CA GLY A 500 -38.58 49.38 -26.50
C GLY A 500 -39.35 48.04 -26.66
N ILE A 501 -39.88 47.50 -25.55
CA ILE A 501 -41.05 46.56 -25.44
C ILE A 501 -40.80 45.13 -26.05
N SER A 502 -41.19 43.97 -25.53
CA SER A 502 -42.31 43.53 -24.68
C SER A 502 -41.97 42.29 -23.84
N GLU A 503 -42.69 42.16 -22.73
CA GLU A 503 -42.92 40.94 -21.94
C GLU A 503 -43.55 39.80 -22.77
N GLY A 504 -43.38 38.57 -22.29
CA GLY A 504 -44.12 37.39 -22.74
C GLY A 504 -43.89 36.19 -21.81
N LYS A 505 -44.78 36.05 -20.82
CA LYS A 505 -44.90 34.89 -19.91
C LYS A 505 -45.30 33.63 -20.68
N ASN A 506 -44.62 32.51 -20.44
CA ASN A 506 -45.17 31.32 -19.75
C ASN A 506 -44.07 30.31 -19.48
#